data_AF-A0A5A7PHZ6-F1
#
_entry.id   AF-A0A5A7PHZ6-F1
#
_cell.length_a   1.000
_cell.length_b   1.000
_cell.length_c   1.000
_cell.angle_alpha   90.00
_cell.angle_beta   90.00
_cell.angle_gamma   90.00
#
_symmetry.space_group_name_H-M   'P 1'
#
loop_
_entity.id
_entity.type
_entity.pdbx_description
1 polymer ?
#
loop_
_entity_poly.entity_id
_entity_poly.type
_entity_poly.pdbx_seq_one_letter_code
_entity_poly.pdbx_strand_id
1 'polypeptide(L)'
;MAMLKRTALMRSLVNGFGGSRSYASVAVGSDLLSAAPDVSLQKARSWNEGVESKFSTTALKDILKDKKVVIFGLPGAYTGVCSAQHVPSYKNNINKFKEKGIDSVICVAVNDPYVMNGWAEKLQAKDAAKFKFAESQMVIEFYGDFDGSFHKKLDLSIDLSAALLGPRSHRWSAYVVDGKIKVLNVEEAPSEFKVKTLCNGLVDPCLLDRDKALVFVNEENRLVQGINQYRTSLNLTALTHNERAECLASELADQFKGQPCTNSTGSNTIPGTEPQFPNFQNLLTKCHLNVTTTRDGQILPACVPHLNPSLVLSNFTMSQYSSFLNGTQFSGIGVGSEDDWIVVILTTNTSEGDYALGTNVDNGAPGIGGIAGFKDLTGLWVLTSFKISIYAKIEGK
;
A
#
# COMPACT_ATOMS: atom_id res chain seq x y z
N MET A 1 -26.93 34.48 -53.64
CA MET A 1 -27.43 33.89 -52.38
C MET A 1 -26.53 34.36 -51.25
N ALA A 2 -27.04 35.27 -50.41
CA ALA A 2 -26.50 35.66 -49.10
C ALA A 2 -26.57 34.45 -48.13
N MET A 3 -25.88 34.31 -46.99
CA MET A 3 -25.41 35.23 -45.95
C MET A 3 -24.17 34.59 -45.26
N LEU A 4 -23.06 35.29 -45.04
CA LEU A 4 -22.71 36.20 -43.92
C LEU A 4 -22.21 35.51 -42.63
N LYS A 5 -20.91 35.68 -42.37
CA LYS A 5 -20.28 35.61 -41.03
C LYS A 5 -20.96 36.61 -40.07
N ARG A 6 -21.17 36.23 -38.81
CA ARG A 6 -21.12 37.16 -37.65
C ARG A 6 -20.94 36.45 -36.32
N THR A 7 -19.95 36.94 -35.59
CA THR A 7 -19.63 36.78 -34.16
C THR A 7 -20.74 37.33 -33.26
N ALA A 8 -20.93 36.74 -32.07
CA ALA A 8 -21.38 37.45 -30.88
C ALA A 8 -20.89 36.74 -29.61
N LEU A 9 -20.26 37.53 -28.76
CA LEU A 9 -19.73 37.20 -27.43
C LEU A 9 -20.58 38.03 -26.46
N MET A 10 -21.24 37.41 -25.47
CA MET A 10 -21.65 38.12 -24.27
C MET A 10 -21.75 37.18 -23.07
N ARG A 11 -21.16 37.66 -21.97
CA ARG A 11 -20.95 37.01 -20.68
C ARG A 11 -22.14 37.20 -19.73
N SER A 12 -22.23 36.26 -18.78
CA SER A 12 -22.55 36.45 -17.36
C SER A 12 -24.02 36.58 -16.96
N LEU A 13 -24.52 35.66 -16.13
CA LEU A 13 -24.53 35.86 -14.68
C LEU A 13 -24.87 34.58 -13.91
N VAL A 14 -24.10 34.40 -12.85
CA VAL A 14 -24.01 33.37 -11.82
C VAL A 14 -25.34 33.07 -11.13
N ASN A 15 -25.61 31.77 -10.94
CA ASN A 15 -26.08 31.15 -9.69
C ASN A 15 -25.72 29.65 -9.85
N GLY A 16 -24.65 29.13 -9.26
CA GLY A 16 -24.32 29.25 -7.84
C GLY A 16 -24.95 28.09 -7.07
N PHE A 17 -24.65 26.84 -7.44
CA PHE A 17 -24.68 25.69 -6.54
C PHE A 17 -23.68 24.66 -7.06
N GLY A 18 -22.48 24.67 -6.49
CA GLY A 18 -21.55 23.54 -6.56
C GLY A 18 -22.19 22.36 -5.83
N GLY A 19 -22.89 21.51 -6.57
CA GLY A 19 -23.28 20.20 -6.11
C GLY A 19 -22.22 19.21 -6.56
N SER A 20 -21.40 18.71 -5.64
CA SER A 20 -20.78 17.40 -5.80
C SER A 20 -21.92 16.43 -6.16
N ARG A 21 -21.94 15.87 -7.37
CA ARG A 21 -22.90 14.82 -7.71
C ARG A 21 -22.54 13.64 -6.83
N SER A 22 -23.31 13.43 -5.76
CA SER A 22 -23.15 12.24 -4.93
C SER A 22 -23.64 11.07 -5.77
N TYR A 23 -22.71 10.20 -6.18
CA TYR A 23 -22.97 8.98 -6.96
C TYR A 23 -23.53 7.84 -6.09
N ALA A 24 -24.21 8.20 -5.01
CA ALA A 24 -24.79 7.28 -4.03
C ALA A 24 -25.93 8.00 -3.31
N SER A 25 -27.05 7.31 -3.08
CA SER A 25 -28.14 7.79 -2.23
C SER A 25 -27.80 7.63 -0.75
N VAL A 26 -26.78 6.81 -0.47
CA VAL A 26 -26.22 6.60 0.85
C VAL A 26 -25.00 7.47 1.10
N ALA A 27 -24.86 7.90 2.34
CA ALA A 27 -23.72 8.67 2.82
C ALA A 27 -23.28 8.14 4.18
N VAL A 28 -22.23 8.74 4.73
CA VAL A 28 -21.86 8.52 6.13
C VAL A 28 -23.06 8.82 7.04
N GLY A 29 -23.41 7.87 7.90
CA GLY A 29 -24.58 7.93 8.78
C GLY A 29 -25.82 7.21 8.26
N SER A 30 -25.92 6.93 6.96
CA SER A 30 -27.01 6.15 6.38
C SER A 30 -27.03 4.72 6.93
N ASP A 31 -28.23 4.14 7.07
CA ASP A 31 -28.43 2.76 7.47
C ASP A 31 -28.78 1.89 6.25
N LEU A 32 -27.89 0.96 5.91
CA LEU A 32 -28.06 0.05 4.79
C LEU A 32 -29.26 -0.89 4.96
N LEU A 33 -29.59 -1.27 6.20
CA LEU A 33 -30.73 -2.14 6.48
C LEU A 33 -32.06 -1.41 6.24
N SER A 34 -32.08 -0.10 6.51
CA SER A 34 -33.23 0.75 6.22
C SER A 34 -33.30 1.17 4.74
N ALA A 35 -32.16 1.38 4.08
CA ALA A 35 -32.10 1.74 2.66
C ALA A 35 -32.44 0.55 1.73
N ALA A 36 -32.18 -0.68 2.18
CA ALA A 36 -32.37 -1.90 1.40
C ALA A 36 -32.98 -3.05 2.22
N PRO A 37 -34.18 -2.89 2.82
CA PRO A 37 -34.73 -3.83 3.82
C PRO A 37 -35.06 -5.21 3.23
N ASP A 38 -35.49 -5.25 1.97
CA ASP A 38 -35.89 -6.49 1.28
C ASP A 38 -34.77 -7.08 0.41
N VAL A 39 -33.53 -6.59 0.55
CA VAL A 39 -32.41 -7.11 -0.26
C VAL A 39 -31.80 -8.33 0.40
N SER A 40 -31.58 -9.35 -0.42
CA SER A 40 -30.75 -10.49 -0.09
C SER A 40 -29.69 -10.70 -1.17
N LEU A 41 -28.52 -11.15 -0.74
CA LEU A 41 -27.38 -11.40 -1.63
C LEU A 41 -27.11 -12.90 -1.74
N GLN A 42 -26.49 -13.33 -2.84
CA GLN A 42 -26.15 -14.73 -3.04
C GLN A 42 -24.69 -14.98 -2.69
N LYS A 43 -24.41 -15.64 -1.57
CA LYS A 43 -23.03 -16.03 -1.21
C LYS A 43 -22.44 -16.91 -2.31
N ALA A 44 -21.19 -16.61 -2.69
CA ALA A 44 -20.46 -17.32 -3.72
C ALA A 44 -20.36 -18.82 -3.40
N ARG A 45 -20.75 -19.64 -4.37
CA ARG A 45 -20.88 -21.10 -4.26
C ARG A 45 -20.79 -21.77 -5.62
N SER A 46 -20.52 -23.06 -5.64
CA SER A 46 -20.66 -23.91 -6.82
C SER A 46 -22.13 -24.13 -7.20
N TRP A 47 -22.37 -24.65 -8.41
CA TRP A 47 -23.72 -25.01 -8.86
C TRP A 47 -24.37 -26.05 -7.94
N ASN A 48 -23.61 -27.08 -7.53
CA ASN A 48 -24.12 -28.16 -6.68
C ASN A 48 -24.54 -27.67 -5.30
N GLU A 49 -23.72 -26.83 -4.65
CA GLU A 49 -24.09 -26.16 -3.39
C GLU A 49 -25.33 -25.26 -3.57
N GLY A 50 -25.50 -24.66 -4.76
CA GLY A 50 -26.71 -23.94 -5.13
C GLY A 50 -27.94 -24.83 -5.11
N VAL A 51 -27.88 -26.01 -5.75
CA VAL A 51 -28.98 -26.98 -5.76
C VAL A 51 -29.29 -27.49 -4.34
N GLU A 52 -28.26 -27.88 -3.58
CA GLU A 52 -28.40 -28.40 -2.21
C GLU A 52 -29.04 -27.38 -1.27
N SER A 53 -28.65 -26.12 -1.39
CA SER A 53 -29.21 -25.01 -0.60
C SER A 53 -30.53 -24.46 -1.16
N LYS A 54 -31.10 -25.09 -2.19
CA LYS A 54 -32.33 -24.63 -2.89
C LYS A 54 -32.24 -23.18 -3.37
N PHE A 55 -31.07 -22.81 -3.88
CA PHE A 55 -30.73 -21.48 -4.37
C PHE A 55 -30.93 -20.36 -3.33
N SER A 56 -30.65 -20.68 -2.06
CA SER A 56 -30.77 -19.75 -0.94
C SER A 56 -30.06 -18.41 -1.15
N THR A 57 -30.59 -17.38 -0.50
CA THR A 57 -30.01 -16.04 -0.42
C THR A 57 -29.74 -15.71 1.05
N THR A 58 -28.84 -14.76 1.30
CA THR A 58 -28.51 -14.26 2.63
C THR A 58 -29.11 -12.87 2.77
N ALA A 59 -30.01 -12.67 3.73
CA ALA A 59 -30.64 -11.36 3.93
C ALA A 59 -29.58 -10.36 4.41
N LEU A 60 -29.69 -9.10 3.99
CA LEU A 60 -28.72 -8.06 4.34
C LEU A 60 -28.57 -7.88 5.87
N LYS A 61 -29.66 -8.08 6.62
CA LYS A 61 -29.66 -8.11 8.09
C LYS A 61 -28.71 -9.17 8.66
N ASP A 62 -28.64 -10.36 8.06
CA ASP A 62 -27.80 -11.46 8.56
C ASP A 62 -26.31 -11.17 8.28
N ILE A 63 -26.05 -10.29 7.31
CA ILE A 63 -24.72 -9.84 6.93
C ILE A 63 -24.23 -8.71 7.84
N LEU A 64 -25.06 -7.70 8.12
CA LEU A 64 -24.62 -6.42 8.71
C LEU A 64 -25.06 -6.16 10.15
N LYS A 65 -26.14 -6.78 10.63
CA LYS A 65 -26.71 -6.51 11.96
C LYS A 65 -25.76 -7.02 13.05
N ASP A 66 -25.58 -6.22 14.11
CA ASP A 66 -24.73 -6.54 15.27
C ASP A 66 -23.26 -6.86 14.90
N LYS A 67 -22.80 -6.41 13.71
CA LYS A 67 -21.47 -6.70 13.16
C LYS A 67 -20.76 -5.45 12.69
N LYS A 68 -19.43 -5.50 12.75
CA LYS A 68 -18.48 -4.58 12.11
C LYS A 68 -18.03 -5.18 10.79
N VAL A 69 -18.52 -4.62 9.69
CA VAL A 69 -18.31 -5.17 8.35
C VAL A 69 -17.58 -4.16 7.48
N VAL A 70 -16.52 -4.60 6.83
CA VAL A 70 -15.93 -3.89 5.69
C VAL A 70 -16.55 -4.46 4.43
N ILE A 71 -17.30 -3.65 3.69
CA ILE A 71 -17.98 -4.07 2.46
C ILE A 71 -17.47 -3.22 1.30
N PHE A 72 -17.16 -3.85 0.18
CA PHE A 72 -16.74 -3.15 -1.03
C PHE A 72 -17.44 -3.71 -2.26
N GLY A 73 -17.77 -2.81 -3.19
CA GLY A 73 -18.39 -3.15 -4.46
C GLY A 73 -17.52 -2.80 -5.64
N LEU A 74 -17.70 -3.54 -6.73
CA LEU A 74 -16.89 -3.39 -7.94
C LEU A 74 -17.66 -3.70 -9.22
N PRO A 75 -17.21 -3.17 -10.38
CA PRO A 75 -17.90 -3.37 -11.65
C PRO A 75 -18.16 -4.82 -12.06
N GLY A 76 -17.26 -5.75 -11.72
CA GLY A 76 -17.52 -7.17 -11.95
C GLY A 76 -16.34 -8.09 -11.77
N ALA A 77 -16.64 -9.36 -11.55
CA ALA A 77 -15.67 -10.44 -11.55
C ALA A 77 -14.90 -10.52 -12.87
N TYR A 78 -13.65 -10.98 -12.82
CA TYR A 78 -12.72 -11.13 -13.95
C TYR A 78 -12.33 -9.83 -14.69
N THR A 79 -12.81 -8.66 -14.29
CA THR A 79 -12.40 -7.38 -14.89
C THR A 79 -11.01 -6.94 -14.41
N GLY A 80 -10.29 -6.19 -15.24
CA GLY A 80 -8.85 -5.90 -15.09
C GLY A 80 -8.45 -5.35 -13.72
N VAL A 81 -8.83 -4.11 -13.41
CA VAL A 81 -8.49 -3.44 -12.14
C VAL A 81 -9.03 -4.20 -10.92
N CYS A 82 -10.22 -4.80 -11.03
CA CYS A 82 -10.83 -5.57 -9.95
C CYS A 82 -9.99 -6.80 -9.56
N SER A 83 -9.45 -7.50 -10.56
CA SER A 83 -8.65 -8.72 -10.38
C SER A 83 -7.18 -8.43 -10.07
N ALA A 84 -6.61 -7.38 -10.68
CA ALA A 84 -5.20 -7.04 -10.54
C ALA A 84 -4.90 -6.19 -9.29
N GLN A 85 -5.88 -5.43 -8.80
CA GLN A 85 -5.66 -4.47 -7.72
C GLN A 85 -6.67 -4.55 -6.59
N HIS A 86 -7.96 -4.42 -6.90
CA HIS A 86 -8.97 -4.21 -5.86
C HIS A 86 -9.05 -5.37 -4.86
N VAL A 87 -9.43 -6.57 -5.29
CA VAL A 87 -9.56 -7.72 -4.38
C VAL A 87 -8.23 -8.14 -3.73
N PRO A 88 -7.10 -8.23 -4.46
CA PRO A 88 -5.81 -8.55 -3.84
C PRO A 88 -5.42 -7.60 -2.70
N SER A 89 -5.78 -6.32 -2.79
CA SER A 89 -5.47 -5.34 -1.74
C SER A 89 -6.18 -5.64 -0.41
N TYR A 90 -7.45 -6.05 -0.45
CA TYR A 90 -8.18 -6.51 0.74
C TYR A 90 -7.63 -7.85 1.24
N LYS A 91 -7.32 -8.77 0.33
CA LYS A 91 -6.79 -10.10 0.67
C LYS A 91 -5.47 -9.98 1.44
N ASN A 92 -4.57 -9.12 0.97
CA ASN A 92 -3.25 -8.91 1.57
C ASN A 92 -3.32 -8.19 2.93
N ASN A 93 -4.43 -7.51 3.25
CA ASN A 93 -4.63 -6.80 4.52
C ASN A 93 -5.66 -7.48 5.44
N ILE A 94 -6.10 -8.71 5.12
CA ILE A 94 -7.19 -9.39 5.83
C ILE A 94 -6.92 -9.57 7.34
N ASN A 95 -5.67 -9.84 7.71
CA ASN A 95 -5.27 -9.96 9.11
C ASN A 95 -5.36 -8.63 9.86
N LYS A 96 -5.05 -7.50 9.20
CA LYS A 96 -5.15 -6.16 9.81
C LYS A 96 -6.60 -5.81 10.14
N PHE A 97 -7.56 -6.21 9.29
CA PHE A 97 -8.98 -6.04 9.60
C PHE A 97 -9.38 -6.86 10.83
N LYS A 98 -8.94 -8.12 10.90
CA LYS A 98 -9.18 -8.98 12.08
C LYS A 98 -8.59 -8.39 13.37
N GLU A 99 -7.35 -7.90 13.33
CA GLU A 99 -6.68 -7.25 14.47
C GLU A 99 -7.42 -6.00 14.98
N LYS A 100 -8.12 -5.29 14.09
CA LYS A 100 -8.97 -4.14 14.43
C LYS A 100 -10.38 -4.52 14.90
N GLY A 101 -10.67 -5.82 15.03
CA GLY A 101 -11.95 -6.32 15.48
C GLY A 101 -13.07 -6.14 14.45
N ILE A 102 -12.74 -6.18 13.16
CA ILE A 102 -13.73 -6.37 12.09
C ILE A 102 -14.23 -7.82 12.16
N ASP A 103 -15.53 -8.02 11.97
CA ASP A 103 -16.14 -9.35 12.00
C ASP A 103 -16.06 -10.03 10.63
N SER A 104 -16.25 -9.27 9.55
CA SER A 104 -16.17 -9.78 8.18
C SER A 104 -15.74 -8.72 7.16
N VAL A 105 -15.11 -9.22 6.08
CA VAL A 105 -14.78 -8.41 4.89
C VAL A 105 -15.53 -9.01 3.71
N ILE A 106 -16.26 -8.18 2.96
CA ILE A 106 -17.22 -8.62 1.97
C ILE A 106 -17.00 -7.92 0.63
N CYS A 107 -16.91 -8.72 -0.44
CA CYS A 107 -16.92 -8.28 -1.82
C CYS A 107 -18.30 -8.51 -2.44
N VAL A 108 -18.94 -7.47 -2.98
CA VAL A 108 -20.22 -7.58 -3.70
C VAL A 108 -20.08 -7.12 -5.14
N ALA A 109 -20.69 -7.81 -6.09
CA ALA A 109 -20.71 -7.41 -7.49
C ALA A 109 -22.00 -7.86 -8.20
N VAL A 110 -22.35 -7.17 -9.29
CA VAL A 110 -23.46 -7.56 -10.18
C VAL A 110 -23.02 -8.74 -11.06
N ASN A 111 -23.00 -9.92 -10.44
CA ASN A 111 -22.67 -11.21 -11.01
C ASN A 111 -23.45 -12.29 -10.24
N ASP A 112 -23.69 -13.45 -10.88
CA ASP A 112 -24.23 -14.62 -10.18
C ASP A 112 -23.18 -15.22 -9.21
N PRO A 113 -23.62 -15.99 -8.21
CA PRO A 113 -22.75 -16.54 -7.18
C PRO A 113 -21.73 -17.56 -7.71
N TYR A 114 -21.98 -18.19 -8.86
CA TYR A 114 -21.10 -19.19 -9.45
C TYR A 114 -19.89 -18.52 -10.11
N VAL A 115 -20.13 -17.42 -10.83
CA VAL A 115 -19.08 -16.56 -11.36
C VAL A 115 -18.25 -15.96 -10.22
N MET A 116 -18.91 -15.46 -9.17
CA MET A 116 -18.21 -14.95 -7.99
C MET A 116 -17.37 -16.05 -7.32
N ASN A 117 -17.86 -17.30 -7.28
CA ASN A 117 -17.16 -18.44 -6.72
C ASN A 117 -15.87 -18.77 -7.48
N GLY A 118 -15.98 -19.04 -8.77
CA GLY A 118 -14.82 -19.39 -9.60
C GLY A 118 -13.79 -18.26 -9.65
N TRP A 119 -14.26 -17.01 -9.61
CA TRP A 119 -13.35 -15.86 -9.56
C TRP A 119 -12.59 -15.78 -8.22
N ALA A 120 -13.28 -15.97 -7.10
CA ALA A 120 -12.66 -15.94 -5.78
C ALA A 120 -11.64 -17.09 -5.60
N GLU A 121 -11.93 -18.27 -6.15
CA GLU A 121 -10.98 -19.41 -6.22
C GLU A 121 -9.75 -19.07 -7.05
N LYS A 122 -9.95 -18.49 -8.25
CA LYS A 122 -8.85 -18.05 -9.11
C LYS A 122 -7.95 -17.01 -8.43
N LEU A 123 -8.53 -16.10 -7.65
CA LEU A 123 -7.78 -15.11 -6.87
C LEU A 123 -7.18 -15.68 -5.58
N GLN A 124 -7.44 -16.94 -5.26
CA GLN A 124 -7.06 -17.59 -4.01
C GLN A 124 -7.54 -16.78 -2.78
N ALA A 125 -8.75 -16.23 -2.87
CA ALA A 125 -9.34 -15.39 -1.84
C ALA A 125 -10.31 -16.16 -0.93
N LYS A 126 -10.52 -17.46 -1.17
CA LYS A 126 -11.35 -18.37 -0.36
C LYS A 126 -10.55 -19.33 0.53
N ASP A 127 -9.28 -19.59 0.22
CA ASP A 127 -8.49 -20.64 0.89
C ASP A 127 -7.72 -20.09 2.09
N ALA A 128 -8.30 -20.15 3.29
CA ALA A 128 -7.54 -19.95 4.53
C ALA A 128 -6.43 -21.01 4.73
N ALA A 129 -6.63 -22.22 4.19
CA ALA A 129 -5.79 -23.39 4.40
C ALA A 129 -4.42 -23.37 3.70
N LYS A 130 -4.16 -22.43 2.77
CA LYS A 130 -2.83 -22.27 2.15
C LYS A 130 -1.84 -21.45 2.98
N PHE A 131 -2.32 -20.82 4.05
CA PHE A 131 -1.47 -20.23 5.08
C PHE A 131 -1.21 -21.31 6.15
N LYS A 132 -0.06 -21.97 6.04
CA LYS A 132 0.28 -23.22 6.76
C LYS A 132 0.26 -23.20 8.31
N PHE A 133 -0.22 -22.15 8.98
CA PHE A 133 -0.19 -22.06 10.47
C PHE A 133 -1.31 -21.21 11.11
N ALA A 134 -2.55 -21.21 10.61
CA ALA A 134 -3.62 -20.44 11.27
C ALA A 134 -5.01 -21.10 11.19
N GLU A 135 -5.45 -21.69 12.29
CA GLU A 135 -6.74 -22.38 12.44
C GLU A 135 -7.96 -21.44 12.49
N SER A 136 -7.79 -20.14 12.19
CA SER A 136 -8.89 -19.17 12.18
C SER A 136 -8.57 -17.90 11.36
N GLN A 137 -8.12 -18.05 10.12
CA GLN A 137 -7.92 -16.87 9.26
C GLN A 137 -9.25 -16.36 8.69
N MET A 138 -9.50 -15.06 8.93
CA MET A 138 -10.53 -14.31 8.21
C MET A 138 -10.21 -14.36 6.71
N VAL A 139 -11.24 -14.57 5.89
CA VAL A 139 -11.16 -14.53 4.42
C VAL A 139 -12.18 -13.52 3.90
N ILE A 140 -12.03 -13.11 2.63
CA ILE A 140 -13.04 -12.27 1.98
C ILE A 140 -14.25 -13.14 1.65
N GLU A 141 -15.43 -12.73 2.08
CA GLU A 141 -16.68 -13.33 1.63
C GLU A 141 -17.16 -12.67 0.34
N PHE A 142 -17.47 -13.47 -0.68
CA PHE A 142 -17.93 -12.98 -1.96
C PHE A 142 -19.43 -13.18 -2.09
N TYR A 143 -20.14 -12.16 -2.57
CA TYR A 143 -21.57 -12.18 -2.78
C TYR A 143 -21.93 -11.66 -4.17
N GLY A 144 -22.84 -12.37 -4.83
CA GLY A 144 -23.49 -11.93 -6.05
C GLY A 144 -24.75 -11.13 -5.76
N ASP A 145 -24.82 -9.92 -6.33
CA ASP A 145 -26.03 -9.11 -6.47
C ASP A 145 -26.61 -9.38 -7.87
N PHE A 146 -27.17 -10.59 -8.04
CA PHE A 146 -27.45 -11.16 -9.37
C PHE A 146 -28.39 -10.32 -10.23
N ASP A 147 -29.32 -9.58 -9.63
CA ASP A 147 -30.29 -8.71 -10.31
C ASP A 147 -29.94 -7.22 -10.21
N GLY A 148 -28.82 -6.88 -9.57
CA GLY A 148 -28.38 -5.51 -9.37
C GLY A 148 -29.22 -4.73 -8.35
N SER A 149 -30.17 -5.36 -7.66
CA SER A 149 -31.14 -4.67 -6.80
C SER A 149 -30.48 -4.02 -5.59
N PHE A 150 -29.42 -4.62 -5.03
CA PHE A 150 -28.65 -4.02 -3.95
C PHE A 150 -28.00 -2.72 -4.40
N HIS A 151 -27.21 -2.76 -5.47
CA HIS A 151 -26.51 -1.56 -5.96
C HIS A 151 -27.48 -0.49 -6.44
N LYS A 152 -28.58 -0.88 -7.08
CA LYS A 152 -29.62 0.05 -7.55
C LYS A 152 -30.31 0.78 -6.39
N LYS A 153 -30.67 0.08 -5.29
CA LYS A 153 -31.32 0.72 -4.13
C LYS A 153 -30.40 1.72 -3.43
N LEU A 154 -29.08 1.49 -3.45
CA LEU A 154 -28.08 2.40 -2.87
C LEU A 154 -27.64 3.50 -3.84
N ASP A 155 -28.21 3.54 -5.05
CA ASP A 155 -27.79 4.40 -6.17
C ASP A 155 -26.30 4.27 -6.50
N LEU A 156 -25.75 3.07 -6.31
CA LEU A 156 -24.36 2.68 -6.62
C LEU A 156 -24.27 1.92 -7.95
N SER A 157 -25.31 2.01 -8.79
CA SER A 157 -25.34 1.38 -10.12
C SER A 157 -24.80 2.31 -11.20
N ILE A 158 -24.02 1.77 -12.13
CA ILE A 158 -23.50 2.45 -13.31
C ILE A 158 -23.78 1.62 -14.57
N ASP A 159 -24.17 2.26 -15.66
CA ASP A 159 -24.30 1.60 -16.96
C ASP A 159 -22.95 1.55 -17.68
N LEU A 160 -22.40 0.35 -17.84
CA LEU A 160 -21.16 0.08 -18.56
C LEU A 160 -21.43 -0.63 -19.89
N SER A 161 -22.59 -0.40 -20.50
CA SER A 161 -22.93 -0.94 -21.83
C SER A 161 -21.94 -0.52 -22.92
N ALA A 162 -21.32 0.67 -22.81
CA ALA A 162 -20.24 1.10 -23.70
C ALA A 162 -19.01 0.16 -23.66
N ALA A 163 -18.80 -0.54 -22.55
CA ALA A 163 -17.78 -1.57 -22.37
C ALA A 163 -18.33 -3.00 -22.54
N LEU A 164 -19.57 -3.16 -23.05
CA LEU A 164 -20.28 -4.43 -23.23
C LEU A 164 -20.54 -5.20 -21.92
N LEU A 165 -20.68 -4.49 -20.80
CA LEU A 165 -20.91 -5.09 -19.47
C LEU A 165 -22.33 -4.93 -18.93
N GLY A 166 -23.11 -4.01 -19.52
CA GLY A 166 -24.45 -3.65 -19.04
C GLY A 166 -24.44 -2.89 -17.70
N PRO A 167 -25.57 -2.87 -16.97
CA PRO A 167 -25.66 -2.29 -15.63
C PRO A 167 -24.78 -3.05 -14.64
N ARG A 168 -23.91 -2.33 -13.93
CA ARG A 168 -22.95 -2.85 -12.95
C ARG A 168 -22.89 -1.95 -11.71
N SER A 169 -22.03 -2.29 -10.76
CA SER A 169 -21.72 -1.44 -9.62
C SER A 169 -20.66 -0.40 -9.98
N HIS A 170 -20.77 0.80 -9.41
CA HIS A 170 -19.62 1.68 -9.19
C HIS A 170 -18.53 0.92 -8.41
N ARG A 171 -17.30 1.43 -8.41
CA ARG A 171 -16.29 0.97 -7.45
C ARG A 171 -16.45 1.76 -6.16
N TRP A 172 -16.60 1.08 -5.04
CA TRP A 172 -16.82 1.72 -3.75
C TRP A 172 -16.39 0.82 -2.58
N SER A 173 -16.23 1.41 -1.40
CA SER A 173 -16.05 0.69 -0.15
C SER A 173 -16.75 1.41 1.00
N ALA A 174 -17.12 0.67 2.03
CA ALA A 174 -17.72 1.20 3.23
C ALA A 174 -17.31 0.41 4.47
N TYR A 175 -17.23 1.11 5.59
CA TYR A 175 -17.28 0.50 6.90
C TYR A 175 -18.67 0.64 7.48
N VAL A 176 -19.23 -0.48 7.91
CA VAL A 176 -20.57 -0.60 8.43
C VAL A 176 -20.53 -1.17 9.83
N VAL A 177 -21.23 -0.53 10.77
CA VAL A 177 -21.43 -1.02 12.13
C VAL A 177 -22.92 -1.12 12.38
N ASP A 178 -23.41 -2.35 12.58
CA ASP A 178 -24.83 -2.61 12.82
C ASP A 178 -25.71 -1.94 11.75
N GLY A 179 -25.46 -2.28 10.49
CA GLY A 179 -26.17 -1.69 9.33
C GLY A 179 -25.80 -0.24 8.98
N LYS A 180 -25.24 0.54 9.92
CA LYS A 180 -24.94 1.97 9.72
C LYS A 180 -23.58 2.19 9.07
N ILE A 181 -23.57 2.90 7.95
CA ILE A 181 -22.36 3.38 7.28
C ILE A 181 -21.66 4.35 8.22
N LYS A 182 -20.50 3.97 8.71
CA LYS A 182 -19.59 4.91 9.38
C LYS A 182 -18.77 5.67 8.38
N VAL A 183 -18.55 5.08 7.22
CA VAL A 183 -17.68 5.59 6.19
C VAL A 183 -18.08 5.04 4.84
N LEU A 184 -17.99 5.90 3.81
CA LEU A 184 -18.20 5.54 2.42
C LEU A 184 -17.15 6.18 1.49
N ASN A 185 -16.63 5.37 0.56
CA ASN A 185 -15.81 5.80 -0.57
C ASN A 185 -16.48 5.37 -1.86
N VAL A 186 -16.69 6.29 -2.79
CA VAL A 186 -17.19 5.97 -4.13
C VAL A 186 -16.22 6.59 -5.13
N GLU A 187 -15.73 5.80 -6.08
CA GLU A 187 -14.84 6.27 -7.13
C GLU A 187 -15.62 6.99 -8.23
N GLU A 188 -15.02 8.05 -8.76
CA GLU A 188 -15.61 8.87 -9.83
C GLU A 188 -15.71 8.10 -11.16
N ALA A 189 -14.70 7.27 -11.45
CA ALA A 189 -14.70 6.40 -12.62
C ALA A 189 -14.55 4.91 -12.26
N PRO A 190 -15.26 4.01 -12.96
CA PRO A 190 -15.22 2.56 -12.69
C PRO A 190 -13.85 1.93 -13.01
N SER A 191 -13.06 2.56 -13.88
CA SER A 191 -11.68 2.17 -14.19
C SER A 191 -10.67 2.68 -13.16
N GLU A 192 -11.04 3.67 -12.35
CA GLU A 192 -10.14 4.19 -11.32
C GLU A 192 -10.08 3.25 -10.13
N PHE A 193 -8.89 3.16 -9.54
CA PHE A 193 -8.65 2.60 -8.22
C PHE A 193 -7.78 3.60 -7.47
N LYS A 194 -8.42 4.56 -6.80
CA LYS A 194 -7.70 5.50 -5.95
C LYS A 194 -7.54 4.87 -4.57
N VAL A 195 -6.39 5.11 -3.92
CA VAL A 195 -6.10 4.64 -2.54
C VAL A 195 -7.18 5.10 -1.54
N LYS A 196 -8.02 6.09 -1.89
CA LYS A 196 -9.24 6.43 -1.14
C LYS A 196 -10.12 5.21 -0.82
N THR A 197 -10.26 4.25 -1.73
CA THR A 197 -11.03 3.00 -1.54
C THR A 197 -10.34 1.98 -0.60
N LEU A 198 -9.10 2.25 -0.17
CA LEU A 198 -8.41 1.48 0.86
C LEU A 198 -8.55 2.10 2.27
N CYS A 199 -8.73 3.42 2.38
CA CYS A 199 -8.39 4.13 3.62
C CYS A 199 -9.32 5.24 4.09
N ASN A 200 -10.28 5.72 3.31
CA ASN A 200 -11.22 6.72 3.83
C ASN A 200 -12.52 6.03 4.19
N GLY A 201 -12.50 5.07 5.09
CA GLY A 201 -12.45 5.48 6.49
C GLY A 201 -12.86 4.39 7.48
N LEU A 202 -11.88 4.04 8.28
CA LEU A 202 -12.13 3.35 9.53
C LEU A 202 -11.14 3.77 10.60
N VAL A 203 -10.38 4.81 10.28
CA VAL A 203 -9.35 5.39 11.13
C VAL A 203 -9.01 6.70 10.44
N ASP A 204 -9.50 7.83 10.96
CA ASP A 204 -8.95 9.12 10.54
C ASP A 204 -7.43 9.11 10.78
N PRO A 205 -6.66 9.78 9.92
CA PRO A 205 -6.41 9.47 8.53
C PRO A 205 -5.07 8.73 8.49
N CYS A 206 -5.08 7.39 8.57
CA CYS A 206 -3.89 6.64 8.99
C CYS A 206 -3.30 7.18 10.32
N LEU A 207 -3.82 6.75 11.47
CA LEU A 207 -2.92 6.59 12.63
C LEU A 207 -2.03 5.37 12.29
N LEU A 208 -0.74 5.45 11.94
CA LEU A 208 0.31 6.41 12.34
C LEU A 208 0.02 6.94 13.74
N ASP A 209 0.14 6.06 14.73
CA ASP A 209 0.67 6.57 15.98
C ASP A 209 2.02 7.23 15.65
N ARG A 210 2.28 8.36 16.28
CA ARG A 210 3.30 9.35 15.92
C ARG A 210 4.76 8.86 15.91
N ASP A 211 5.03 7.55 15.99
CA ASP A 211 6.40 7.06 16.15
C ASP A 211 6.80 5.75 15.46
N LYS A 212 5.93 4.93 14.84
CA LYS A 212 6.41 3.64 14.24
C LYS A 212 5.66 3.22 12.98
N ALA A 213 6.41 3.07 11.89
CA ALA A 213 5.98 2.80 10.52
C ALA A 213 5.38 1.40 10.30
N LEU A 214 4.48 1.30 9.31
CA LEU A 214 4.06 0.04 8.67
C LEU A 214 3.46 0.30 7.26
N VAL A 215 4.38 0.56 6.32
CA VAL A 215 4.44 0.17 4.89
C VAL A 215 3.10 -0.05 4.14
N PHE A 216 2.73 0.94 3.31
CA PHE A 216 1.55 1.02 2.44
C PHE A 216 1.68 0.15 1.19
N VAL A 217 0.67 -0.64 0.77
CA VAL A 217 0.70 -1.32 -0.55
C VAL A 217 0.45 -0.31 -1.68
N ASN A 218 1.48 0.49 -1.93
CA ASN A 218 1.71 1.29 -3.13
C ASN A 218 2.36 0.42 -4.24
N GLU A 219 2.59 0.99 -5.42
CA GLU A 219 3.30 0.31 -6.51
C GLU A 219 4.70 -0.17 -6.10
N GLU A 220 5.31 0.58 -5.19
CA GLU A 220 6.61 0.31 -4.57
C GLU A 220 6.59 -1.01 -3.79
N ASN A 221 5.54 -1.27 -3.02
CA ASN A 221 5.35 -2.53 -2.30
C ASN A 221 5.09 -3.74 -3.20
N ARG A 222 4.42 -3.54 -4.34
CA ARG A 222 4.25 -4.60 -5.35
C ARG A 222 5.59 -4.95 -5.98
N LEU A 223 6.41 -3.94 -6.24
CA LEU A 223 7.75 -4.14 -6.76
C LEU A 223 8.63 -4.89 -5.76
N VAL A 224 8.62 -4.50 -4.48
CA VAL A 224 9.35 -5.22 -3.41
C VAL A 224 8.92 -6.69 -3.34
N GLN A 225 7.62 -6.98 -3.41
CA GLN A 225 7.12 -8.35 -3.43
C GLN A 225 7.60 -9.13 -4.68
N GLY A 226 7.53 -8.53 -5.86
CA GLY A 226 8.01 -9.14 -7.10
C GLY A 226 9.52 -9.42 -7.08
N ILE A 227 10.32 -8.49 -6.57
CA ILE A 227 11.76 -8.65 -6.39
C ILE A 227 12.06 -9.78 -5.40
N ASN A 228 11.34 -9.86 -4.27
CA ASN A 228 11.54 -10.93 -3.29
C ASN A 228 11.11 -12.30 -3.82
N GLN A 229 10.06 -12.38 -4.65
CA GLN A 229 9.71 -13.61 -5.35
C GLN A 229 10.79 -14.04 -6.34
N TYR A 230 11.35 -13.10 -7.11
CA TYR A 230 12.49 -13.35 -7.99
C TYR A 230 13.70 -13.87 -7.21
N ARG A 231 14.10 -13.20 -6.12
CA ARG A 231 15.19 -13.66 -5.24
C ARG A 231 14.93 -15.04 -4.64
N THR A 232 13.71 -15.31 -4.20
CA THR A 232 13.32 -16.62 -3.68
C THR A 232 13.45 -17.71 -4.75
N SER A 233 13.13 -17.42 -6.01
CA SER A 233 13.32 -18.37 -7.13
C SER A 233 14.80 -18.73 -7.37
N LEU A 234 15.71 -17.89 -6.90
CA LEU A 234 17.16 -18.08 -6.96
C LEU A 234 17.74 -18.60 -5.63
N ASN A 235 16.91 -19.01 -4.67
CA ASN A 235 17.29 -19.42 -3.32
C ASN A 235 18.04 -18.34 -2.52
N LEU A 236 17.76 -17.07 -2.79
CA LEU A 236 18.31 -15.93 -2.06
C LEU A 236 17.36 -15.44 -0.97
N THR A 237 17.93 -14.87 0.09
CA THR A 237 17.15 -14.27 1.19
C THR A 237 16.31 -13.09 0.69
N ALA A 238 15.05 -13.03 1.13
CA ALA A 238 14.19 -11.89 0.87
C ALA A 238 14.77 -10.60 1.51
N LEU A 239 14.70 -9.50 0.78
CA LEU A 239 15.10 -8.18 1.25
C LEU A 239 14.08 -7.66 2.25
N THR A 240 14.57 -7.13 3.37
CA THR A 240 13.75 -6.46 4.37
C THR A 240 13.55 -4.99 4.00
N HIS A 241 12.35 -4.48 4.18
CA HIS A 241 12.08 -3.06 3.95
C HIS A 241 12.97 -2.16 4.84
N ASN A 242 13.51 -1.09 4.26
CA ASN A 242 14.33 -0.09 4.95
C ASN A 242 13.74 1.31 4.70
N GLU A 243 13.09 1.87 5.72
CA GLU A 243 12.40 3.17 5.70
C GLU A 243 13.29 4.35 5.30
N ARG A 244 14.59 4.29 5.61
CA ARG A 244 15.51 5.38 5.29
C ARG A 244 15.99 5.31 3.85
N ALA A 245 16.20 4.09 3.36
CA ALA A 245 16.42 3.87 1.94
C ALA A 245 15.17 4.25 1.12
N GLU A 246 13.96 4.00 1.63
CA GLU A 246 12.70 4.45 1.01
C GLU A 246 12.65 5.98 0.92
N CYS A 247 12.90 6.69 2.03
CA CYS A 247 12.97 8.16 2.04
C CYS A 247 13.94 8.69 0.96
N LEU A 248 15.16 8.13 0.91
CA LEU A 248 16.15 8.57 -0.07
C LEU A 248 15.70 8.24 -1.51
N ALA A 249 15.07 7.08 -1.72
CA ALA A 249 14.54 6.70 -3.01
C ALA A 249 13.45 7.66 -3.50
N SER A 250 12.55 8.10 -2.63
CA SER A 250 11.52 9.10 -2.97
C SER A 250 12.13 10.46 -3.30
N GLU A 251 13.08 10.95 -2.49
CA GLU A 251 13.78 12.22 -2.73
C GLU A 251 14.58 12.22 -4.04
N LEU A 252 15.09 11.05 -4.44
CA LEU A 252 15.75 10.85 -5.74
C LEU A 252 14.73 10.80 -6.88
N ALA A 253 13.61 10.11 -6.69
CA ALA A 253 12.52 10.05 -7.67
C ALA A 253 11.99 11.46 -7.98
N ASP A 254 11.84 12.31 -6.96
CA ASP A 254 11.42 13.71 -7.10
C ASP A 254 12.34 14.53 -8.02
N GLN A 255 13.62 14.18 -8.15
CA GLN A 255 14.54 14.88 -9.06
C GLN A 255 14.18 14.64 -10.54
N PHE A 256 13.41 13.60 -10.84
CA PHE A 256 12.94 13.26 -12.17
C PHE A 256 11.56 13.83 -12.49
N LYS A 257 10.93 14.57 -11.58
CA LYS A 257 9.62 15.19 -11.78
C LYS A 257 9.59 16.00 -13.09
N GLY A 258 8.64 15.68 -13.97
CA GLY A 258 8.49 16.33 -15.26
C GLY A 258 9.57 16.00 -16.31
N GLN A 259 10.49 15.08 -16.03
CA GLN A 259 11.43 14.56 -17.04
C GLN A 259 10.76 13.47 -17.88
N PRO A 260 10.72 13.61 -19.21
CA PRO A 260 10.02 12.66 -20.07
C PRO A 260 10.72 11.31 -20.12
N CYS A 261 9.91 10.23 -20.11
CA CYS A 261 10.40 8.88 -20.23
C CYS A 261 10.82 8.56 -21.67
N THR A 262 12.10 8.78 -22.00
CA THR A 262 12.68 8.26 -23.25
C THR A 262 13.28 6.89 -22.96
N ASN A 263 12.99 5.87 -23.79
CA ASN A 263 13.32 4.43 -23.66
C ASN A 263 14.80 4.04 -23.40
N SER A 264 15.66 4.95 -23.00
CA SER A 264 16.94 4.67 -22.37
C SER A 264 16.72 4.47 -20.87
N THR A 265 16.56 3.22 -20.42
CA THR A 265 16.93 2.87 -19.05
C THR A 265 18.40 3.29 -18.90
N GLY A 266 18.62 4.41 -18.22
CA GLY A 266 19.92 5.01 -17.97
C GLY A 266 20.74 4.10 -17.08
N SER A 267 21.30 3.07 -17.70
CA SER A 267 22.33 2.25 -17.14
C SER A 267 23.54 3.10 -16.81
N ASN A 268 23.63 3.62 -15.59
CA ASN A 268 24.84 3.99 -14.84
C ASN A 268 24.43 4.89 -13.67
N THR A 269 24.18 4.32 -12.48
CA THR A 269 24.21 5.06 -11.21
C THR A 269 24.94 4.19 -10.20
N ILE A 270 26.22 3.96 -10.45
CA ILE A 270 27.13 3.33 -9.48
C ILE A 270 27.56 4.45 -8.52
N PRO A 271 27.35 4.34 -7.20
CA PRO A 271 27.98 5.22 -6.23
C PRO A 271 29.51 5.12 -6.40
N GLY A 272 30.13 6.20 -6.90
CA GLY A 272 31.57 6.28 -7.14
C GLY A 272 32.00 6.76 -8.53
N THR A 273 31.12 6.80 -9.54
CA THR A 273 31.49 7.23 -10.91
C THR A 273 30.40 7.93 -11.74
N GLU A 274 29.49 8.66 -11.08
CA GLU A 274 28.52 9.61 -11.70
C GLU A 274 27.37 9.01 -12.55
N PRO A 275 26.15 9.59 -12.43
CA PRO A 275 25.76 10.99 -12.55
C PRO A 275 25.45 11.58 -11.17
N GLN A 276 26.03 12.73 -10.85
CA GLN A 276 25.79 13.35 -9.55
C GLN A 276 24.40 13.90 -9.60
N PHE A 277 23.54 13.40 -8.73
CA PHE A 277 22.53 14.24 -8.14
C PHE A 277 23.30 15.40 -7.51
N PRO A 278 23.31 16.62 -8.11
CA PRO A 278 24.19 17.69 -7.66
C PRO A 278 23.90 18.10 -6.20
N ASN A 279 22.71 17.70 -5.72
CA ASN A 279 22.19 17.91 -4.38
C ASN A 279 22.20 16.63 -3.53
N PHE A 280 22.96 15.58 -3.85
CA PHE A 280 22.90 14.30 -3.13
C PHE A 280 23.08 14.46 -1.62
N GLN A 281 24.03 15.31 -1.19
CA GLN A 281 24.24 15.64 0.22
C GLN A 281 22.99 16.26 0.88
N ASN A 282 22.24 17.09 0.14
CA ASN A 282 21.00 17.70 0.63
C ASN A 282 19.89 16.65 0.73
N LEU A 283 19.81 15.70 -0.23
CA LEU A 283 18.83 14.59 -0.19
C LEU A 283 19.10 13.67 1.01
N LEU A 284 20.37 13.33 1.26
CA LEU A 284 20.77 12.58 2.46
C LEU A 284 20.38 13.31 3.75
N THR A 285 20.61 14.63 3.81
CA THR A 285 20.28 15.46 4.98
C THR A 285 18.79 15.45 5.27
N LYS A 286 17.93 15.54 4.24
CA LYS A 286 16.47 15.45 4.39
C LYS A 286 16.00 14.14 5.00
N CYS A 287 16.69 13.04 4.68
CA CYS A 287 16.40 11.71 5.22
C CYS A 287 17.22 11.35 6.46
N HIS A 288 17.95 12.31 7.05
CA HIS A 288 18.82 12.11 8.22
C HIS A 288 19.91 11.03 8.04
N LEU A 289 20.45 10.92 6.83
CA LEU A 289 21.47 9.96 6.44
C LEU A 289 22.87 10.60 6.36
N ASN A 290 23.90 9.76 6.50
CA ASN A 290 25.29 10.16 6.32
C ASN A 290 25.90 9.41 5.13
N VAL A 291 26.73 10.08 4.34
CA VAL A 291 27.48 9.49 3.22
C VAL A 291 28.26 8.25 3.65
N THR A 292 28.74 8.18 4.91
CA THR A 292 29.47 7.01 5.41
C THR A 292 28.61 5.76 5.57
N THR A 293 27.30 5.89 5.81
CA THR A 293 26.38 4.77 6.06
C THR A 293 25.60 4.33 4.82
N THR A 294 25.85 4.96 3.66
CA THR A 294 25.14 4.69 2.40
C THR A 294 26.04 4.15 1.29
N ARG A 295 27.34 3.96 1.53
CA ARG A 295 28.37 3.62 0.52
C ARG A 295 28.20 2.23 -0.09
N ASP A 296 27.86 1.25 0.73
CA ASP A 296 27.73 -0.15 0.29
C ASP A 296 26.36 -0.44 -0.34
N GLY A 297 25.45 0.53 -0.34
CA GLY A 297 24.14 0.42 -0.99
C GLY A 297 24.21 0.60 -2.51
N GLN A 298 23.11 0.28 -3.18
CA GLN A 298 22.97 0.49 -4.63
C GLN A 298 21.69 1.25 -4.96
N ILE A 299 21.78 2.22 -5.87
CA ILE A 299 20.65 3.04 -6.33
C ILE A 299 20.34 2.67 -7.77
N LEU A 300 19.10 2.24 -8.02
CA LEU A 300 18.65 1.64 -9.28
C LEU A 300 17.43 2.42 -9.81
N PRO A 301 17.63 3.52 -10.55
CA PRO A 301 16.54 4.27 -11.17
C PRO A 301 16.09 3.61 -12.48
N ALA A 302 14.79 3.48 -12.67
CA ALA A 302 14.20 3.02 -13.92
C ALA A 302 13.07 3.95 -14.34
N CYS A 303 12.95 4.16 -15.64
CA CYS A 303 11.81 4.87 -16.22
C CYS A 303 10.88 3.87 -16.90
N VAL A 304 9.61 3.87 -16.50
CA VAL A 304 8.58 2.97 -17.02
C VAL A 304 7.29 3.77 -17.25
N PRO A 305 6.85 3.93 -18.51
CA PRO A 305 5.62 4.64 -18.82
C PRO A 305 4.43 4.08 -18.03
N HIS A 306 3.76 4.96 -17.29
CA HIS A 306 2.62 4.68 -16.41
C HIS A 306 2.89 3.61 -15.34
N LEU A 307 4.17 3.38 -14.98
CA LEU A 307 4.61 2.41 -13.97
C LEU A 307 3.93 1.04 -14.09
N ASN A 308 3.75 0.56 -15.33
CA ASN A 308 3.09 -0.71 -15.59
C ASN A 308 3.74 -1.85 -14.76
N PRO A 309 3.02 -2.52 -13.85
CA PRO A 309 3.64 -3.40 -12.85
C PRO A 309 4.48 -4.55 -13.43
N SER A 310 4.05 -5.11 -14.57
CA SER A 310 4.79 -6.18 -15.24
C SER A 310 6.07 -5.68 -15.90
N LEU A 311 6.02 -4.48 -16.49
CA LEU A 311 7.18 -3.85 -17.11
C LEU A 311 8.19 -3.37 -16.07
N VAL A 312 7.71 -2.76 -14.98
CA VAL A 312 8.55 -2.35 -13.85
C VAL A 312 9.35 -3.54 -13.33
N LEU A 313 8.71 -4.65 -13.00
CA LEU A 313 9.44 -5.83 -12.49
C LEU A 313 10.46 -6.37 -13.51
N SER A 314 10.10 -6.42 -14.80
CA SER A 314 11.02 -6.87 -15.84
C SER A 314 12.24 -5.95 -16.00
N ASN A 315 12.07 -4.63 -15.84
CA ASN A 315 13.17 -3.67 -15.92
C ASN A 315 14.19 -3.82 -14.78
N PHE A 316 13.81 -4.42 -13.66
CA PHE A 316 14.75 -4.74 -12.59
C PHE A 316 15.32 -6.15 -12.69
N THR A 317 14.49 -7.13 -13.06
CA THR A 317 14.88 -8.56 -13.04
C THR A 317 15.51 -9.06 -14.34
N MET A 318 15.31 -8.36 -15.46
CA MET A 318 15.81 -8.73 -16.80
C MET A 318 16.78 -7.69 -17.39
N SER A 319 17.21 -6.71 -16.59
CA SER A 319 18.22 -5.72 -16.96
C SER A 319 19.53 -5.99 -16.25
N GLN A 320 20.49 -5.08 -16.41
CA GLN A 320 21.73 -5.05 -15.63
C GLN A 320 21.51 -5.02 -14.10
N TYR A 321 20.35 -4.57 -13.63
CA TYR A 321 20.02 -4.54 -12.21
C TYR A 321 19.87 -5.94 -11.61
N SER A 322 19.62 -6.95 -12.44
CA SER A 322 19.58 -8.35 -12.02
C SER A 322 20.87 -8.79 -11.32
N SER A 323 22.04 -8.26 -11.73
CA SER A 323 23.32 -8.58 -11.08
C SER A 323 23.36 -8.15 -9.62
N PHE A 324 22.77 -6.99 -9.28
CA PHE A 324 22.64 -6.52 -7.90
C PHE A 324 21.54 -7.27 -7.15
N LEU A 325 20.41 -7.54 -7.79
CA LEU A 325 19.33 -8.33 -7.18
C LEU A 325 19.72 -9.78 -6.89
N ASN A 326 20.71 -10.32 -7.61
CA ASN A 326 21.27 -11.66 -7.40
C ASN A 326 22.38 -11.67 -6.34
N GLY A 327 22.80 -10.49 -5.86
CA GLY A 327 23.82 -10.34 -4.82
C GLY A 327 23.32 -10.81 -3.45
N THR A 328 24.15 -11.59 -2.76
CA THR A 328 23.90 -12.07 -1.40
C THR A 328 24.24 -11.03 -0.33
N GLN A 329 25.01 -9.98 -0.69
CA GLN A 329 25.41 -8.90 0.21
C GLN A 329 24.25 -7.96 0.60
N PHE A 330 23.18 -7.95 -0.20
CA PHE A 330 22.02 -7.09 0.04
C PHE A 330 21.03 -7.77 0.98
N SER A 331 20.67 -7.05 2.03
CA SER A 331 19.76 -7.49 3.10
C SER A 331 18.48 -6.67 3.12
N GLY A 332 18.46 -5.44 2.58
CA GLY A 332 17.30 -4.57 2.62
C GLY A 332 17.01 -3.81 1.34
N ILE A 333 15.83 -3.17 1.31
CA ILE A 333 15.29 -2.48 0.14
C ILE A 333 14.45 -1.27 0.54
N GLY A 334 14.62 -0.16 -0.17
CA GLY A 334 13.73 1.00 -0.18
C GLY A 334 13.34 1.32 -1.61
N VAL A 335 12.12 1.82 -1.83
CA VAL A 335 11.62 2.10 -3.18
C VAL A 335 10.86 3.43 -3.16
N GLY A 336 11.07 4.27 -4.16
CA GLY A 336 10.37 5.55 -4.32
C GLY A 336 9.97 5.75 -5.77
N SER A 337 8.86 6.44 -6.02
CA SER A 337 8.35 6.71 -7.36
C SER A 337 7.88 8.15 -7.53
N GLU A 338 8.01 8.68 -8.74
CA GLU A 338 7.49 9.98 -9.15
C GLU A 338 7.20 9.96 -10.66
N ASP A 339 5.97 10.29 -11.06
CA ASP A 339 5.49 10.18 -12.44
C ASP A 339 5.75 8.78 -13.06
N ASP A 340 6.58 8.70 -14.11
CA ASP A 340 6.99 7.46 -14.79
C ASP A 340 8.31 6.89 -14.23
N TRP A 341 8.89 7.52 -13.21
CA TRP A 341 10.18 7.15 -12.64
C TRP A 341 10.01 6.36 -11.35
N ILE A 342 10.84 5.35 -11.19
CA ILE A 342 10.91 4.53 -9.98
C ILE A 342 12.37 4.27 -9.62
N VAL A 343 12.71 4.48 -8.35
CA VAL A 343 14.05 4.30 -7.81
C VAL A 343 14.00 3.18 -6.79
N VAL A 344 14.82 2.13 -6.99
CA VAL A 344 15.03 1.06 -6.00
C VAL A 344 16.39 1.27 -5.35
N ILE A 345 16.43 1.31 -4.02
CA ILE A 345 17.67 1.34 -3.25
C ILE A 345 17.84 0.00 -2.53
N LEU A 346 18.98 -0.65 -2.72
CA LEU A 346 19.37 -1.86 -1.99
C LEU A 346 20.31 -1.49 -0.85
N THR A 347 20.10 -2.07 0.33
CA THR A 347 20.94 -1.87 1.52
C THR A 347 21.64 -3.16 1.91
N THR A 348 22.76 -3.03 2.62
CA THR A 348 23.54 -4.16 3.16
C THR A 348 23.37 -4.22 4.68
N ASN A 349 24.00 -5.21 5.31
CA ASN A 349 24.09 -5.32 6.76
C ASN A 349 25.43 -4.77 7.31
N THR A 350 26.22 -4.08 6.49
CA THR A 350 27.48 -3.46 6.89
C THR A 350 27.20 -2.07 7.47
N SER A 351 28.07 -1.59 8.37
CA SER A 351 27.96 -0.23 8.92
C SER A 351 28.10 0.88 7.87
N GLU A 352 28.58 0.54 6.67
CA GLU A 352 28.70 1.46 5.54
C GLU A 352 27.52 1.39 4.56
N GLY A 353 26.53 0.51 4.78
CA GLY A 353 25.37 0.36 3.90
C GLY A 353 24.07 -0.05 4.60
N ASP A 354 24.00 0.12 5.92
CA ASP A 354 22.81 -0.11 6.75
C ASP A 354 21.86 1.09 6.79
N TYR A 355 22.30 2.26 6.28
CA TYR A 355 21.57 3.52 6.29
C TYR A 355 21.25 3.97 7.73
N ALA A 356 22.19 3.73 8.67
CA ALA A 356 22.12 4.25 10.03
C ALA A 356 22.07 5.79 10.10
N LEU A 357 21.52 6.35 11.19
CA LEU A 357 21.47 7.80 11.42
C LEU A 357 22.88 8.39 11.40
N GLY A 358 23.03 9.52 10.72
CA GLY A 358 24.22 10.34 10.87
C GLY A 358 24.26 10.97 12.26
N THR A 359 25.29 10.68 13.06
CA THR A 359 25.62 11.53 14.20
C THR A 359 26.08 12.87 13.65
N ASN A 360 25.33 13.95 13.89
CA ASN A 360 25.83 15.30 13.68
C ASN A 360 26.99 15.51 14.64
N VAL A 361 28.22 15.36 14.16
CA VAL A 361 29.37 15.98 14.79
C VAL A 361 29.33 17.44 14.38
N ASP A 362 28.68 18.25 15.21
CA ASP A 362 28.85 19.70 15.15
C ASP A 362 30.34 20.00 15.35
N ASN A 363 31.01 20.41 14.27
CA ASN A 363 32.34 21.01 14.34
C ASN A 363 32.21 22.42 14.93
N GLY A 364 32.18 22.52 16.25
CA GLY A 364 32.40 23.74 17.03
C GLY A 364 33.63 23.59 17.93
N ALA A 365 34.62 24.45 17.75
CA ALA A 365 35.92 24.48 18.42
C ALA A 365 35.85 24.54 19.98
N PRO A 366 36.96 24.28 20.71
CA PRO A 366 36.92 24.00 22.14
C PRO A 366 36.69 25.28 22.96
N GLY A 367 35.55 25.33 23.67
CA GLY A 367 35.19 26.39 24.60
C GLY A 367 35.36 25.96 26.06
N ILE A 368 36.32 26.61 26.72
CA ILE A 368 36.62 26.57 28.16
C ILE A 368 35.53 27.28 28.98
N GLY A 369 35.11 26.68 30.10
CA GLY A 369 34.31 27.30 31.18
C GLY A 369 33.08 26.47 31.57
N GLY A 370 32.85 26.05 32.81
CA GLY A 370 33.48 26.42 34.07
C GLY A 370 33.15 25.44 35.21
N ILE A 371 33.97 25.59 36.25
CA ILE A 371 34.03 24.86 37.50
C ILE A 371 33.12 25.56 38.52
N ALA A 372 32.21 24.82 39.15
CA ALA A 372 31.63 25.05 40.49
C ALA A 372 30.65 23.90 40.75
N GLY A 373 30.57 23.22 41.88
CA GLY A 373 31.18 23.37 43.20
C GLY A 373 30.40 22.45 44.17
N PHE A 374 31.13 21.82 45.07
CA PHE A 374 30.72 20.87 46.12
C PHE A 374 29.55 21.31 47.03
N LYS A 375 28.82 20.30 47.58
CA LYS A 375 28.54 20.03 49.02
C LYS A 375 27.41 18.98 49.14
N ASP A 376 27.67 17.74 49.55
CA ASP A 376 27.89 17.20 50.92
C ASP A 376 26.61 16.55 51.49
N LEU A 377 26.69 15.25 51.79
CA LEU A 377 26.12 14.59 52.99
C LEU A 377 26.59 13.12 53.07
N THR A 378 27.74 12.95 53.71
CA THR A 378 28.10 11.93 54.72
C THR A 378 27.45 10.53 54.71
N GLY A 379 28.29 9.51 54.44
CA GLY A 379 28.67 8.46 55.40
C GLY A 379 27.72 7.28 55.66
N LEU A 380 28.13 6.06 55.25
CA LEU A 380 28.34 4.92 56.16
C LEU A 380 29.08 3.76 55.46
N TRP A 381 29.93 3.11 56.25
CA TRP A 381 30.83 2.00 55.92
C TRP A 381 30.09 0.70 55.52
N VAL A 382 30.73 -0.16 54.71
CA VAL A 382 31.19 -1.53 55.10
C VAL A 382 31.86 -2.25 53.91
N LEU A 383 32.95 -2.91 54.27
CA LEU A 383 33.91 -3.73 53.51
C LEU A 383 33.27 -4.88 52.71
N THR A 384 33.86 -5.26 51.56
CA THR A 384 34.58 -6.56 51.39
C THR A 384 35.15 -6.78 49.97
N SER A 385 36.49 -6.89 49.93
CA SER A 385 37.32 -7.92 49.28
C SER A 385 37.27 -8.23 47.76
N PHE A 386 38.35 -7.79 47.09
CA PHE A 386 39.35 -8.58 46.34
C PHE A 386 38.90 -9.78 45.47
N LYS A 387 39.14 -9.69 44.14
CA LYS A 387 40.26 -10.40 43.46
C LYS A 387 40.31 -10.05 41.95
N ILE A 388 41.39 -9.39 41.55
CA ILE A 388 41.89 -9.34 40.16
C ILE A 388 42.98 -10.41 40.06
N SER A 389 42.97 -11.22 39.01
CA SER A 389 44.10 -12.08 38.63
C SER A 389 44.37 -11.87 37.14
N ILE A 390 45.45 -11.13 36.85
CA ILE A 390 46.06 -11.00 35.53
C ILE A 390 47.41 -11.73 35.64
N TYR A 391 47.61 -12.79 34.87
CA TYR A 391 48.91 -13.40 34.65
C TYR A 391 49.48 -12.86 33.34
N ALA A 392 50.58 -12.10 33.44
CA ALA A 392 51.48 -11.79 32.34
C ALA A 392 52.64 -12.79 32.36
N LYS A 393 53.02 -13.35 31.21
CA LYS A 393 54.28 -14.06 31.03
C LYS A 393 54.99 -13.49 29.80
N ILE A 394 56.11 -12.82 30.08
CA ILE A 394 57.08 -12.31 29.11
C ILE A 394 58.21 -13.36 28.98
N GLU A 395 58.71 -13.50 27.76
CA GLU A 395 59.79 -14.39 27.31
C GLU A 395 61.19 -14.02 27.85
N GLY A 396 62.12 -15.00 27.81
CA GLY A 396 63.55 -14.73 27.58
C GLY A 396 64.56 -15.32 28.57
N LYS A 397 64.96 -16.58 28.36
CA LYS A 397 66.36 -17.04 28.13
C LYS A 397 66.45 -18.56 28.11
#